data_AF-X1UIR0-F1
#
_entry.id   AF-X1UIR0-F1
#
_cell.length_a   1.000
_cell.length_b   1.000
_cell.length_c   1.000
_cell.angle_alpha   90.00
_cell.angle_beta   90.00
_cell.angle_gamma   90.00
#
_symmetry.space_group_name_H-M   'P 1'
#
loop_
_entity.id
_entity.type
_entity.pdbx_description
1 polymer ?
#
loop_
_entity_poly.entity_id
_entity_poly.type
_entity_poly.pdbx_seq_one_letter_code
_entity_poly.pdbx_strand_id
1 'polypeptide(L)'
;MNKENTHKFKKPKVIAVANQKGGVGKTNITFNLSGALAEKNKRILLIDLDQQGNLSSSFLENIYHLKFTVTDLFLDNDLDIVRVIQKSPFQNIDIIPSNIDLSKIDLQLAGEPDAQYFLADKLKELKENYP
;
A
#
# COMPACT_ATOMS: atom_id res chain seq x y z
N MET A 1 -20.86 -20.65 -28.75
CA MET A 1 -19.43 -20.98 -28.57
C MET A 1 -18.74 -19.70 -28.14
N ASN A 2 -18.34 -19.65 -26.87
CA ASN A 2 -18.11 -18.42 -26.10
C ASN A 2 -16.83 -17.71 -26.53
N LYS A 3 -16.92 -16.39 -26.76
CA LYS A 3 -15.76 -15.51 -26.79
C LYS A 3 -15.32 -15.31 -25.35
N GLU A 4 -14.16 -15.85 -25.00
CA GLU A 4 -13.48 -15.56 -23.74
C GLU A 4 -13.24 -14.05 -23.64
N ASN A 5 -14.00 -13.39 -22.77
CA ASN A 5 -13.72 -12.03 -22.32
C ASN A 5 -12.49 -12.08 -21.41
N THR A 6 -11.30 -12.14 -21.99
CA THR A 6 -10.06 -11.83 -21.26
C THR A 6 -10.07 -10.31 -21.03
N HIS A 7 -10.62 -9.87 -19.90
CA HIS A 7 -10.43 -8.50 -19.44
C HIS A 7 -8.93 -8.26 -19.30
N LYS A 8 -8.32 -7.57 -20.27
CA LYS A 8 -6.95 -7.05 -20.13
C LYS A 8 -6.96 -6.10 -18.93
N PHE A 9 -6.39 -6.53 -17.82
CA PHE A 9 -6.19 -5.67 -16.66
C PHE A 9 -5.39 -4.44 -17.08
N LYS A 10 -6.03 -3.26 -17.02
CA LYS A 10 -5.35 -1.99 -17.28
C LYS A 10 -4.39 -1.76 -16.12
N LYS A 11 -3.09 -1.59 -16.41
CA LYS A 11 -2.05 -1.32 -15.41
C LYS A 11 -2.54 -0.26 -14.41
N PRO A 12 -2.50 -0.53 -13.09
CA PRO A 12 -2.93 0.44 -12.08
C PRO A 12 -2.07 1.71 -12.18
N LYS A 13 -2.68 2.86 -11.94
CA LYS A 13 -1.97 4.13 -11.88
C LYS A 13 -1.42 4.31 -10.47
N VAL A 14 -0.09 4.34 -10.33
CA VAL A 14 0.58 4.59 -9.06
C VAL A 14 0.76 6.10 -8.89
N ILE A 15 0.38 6.62 -7.72
CA ILE A 15 0.51 8.04 -7.35
C ILE A 15 1.24 8.09 -6.01
N ALA A 16 2.43 8.67 -5.99
CA ALA A 16 3.20 8.89 -4.77
C ALA A 16 2.97 10.31 -4.25
N VAL A 17 2.68 10.44 -2.95
CA VAL A 17 2.55 11.73 -2.26
C VAL A 17 3.73 11.88 -1.31
N ALA A 18 4.76 12.60 -1.74
CA ALA A 18 6.02 12.72 -1.01
C ALA A 18 6.41 14.19 -0.77
N ASN A 19 6.93 14.46 0.42
CA ASN A 19 7.51 15.73 0.83
C ASN A 19 8.33 15.51 2.11
N GLN A 20 9.58 15.96 2.14
CA GLN A 20 10.50 15.76 3.26
C GLN A 20 10.08 16.50 4.54
N LYS A 21 9.26 17.55 4.43
CA LYS A 21 8.77 18.30 5.60
C LYS A 21 7.59 17.58 6.28
N GLY A 22 7.66 17.47 7.60
CA GLY A 22 6.56 17.00 8.45
C GLY A 22 5.38 17.99 8.49
N GLY A 23 4.17 17.49 8.71
CA GLY A 23 2.98 18.35 8.92
C GLY A 23 2.46 19.12 7.70
N VAL A 24 2.94 18.83 6.48
CA VAL A 24 2.52 19.51 5.24
C VAL A 24 1.27 18.93 4.58
N GLY A 25 0.55 18.06 5.28
CA GLY A 25 -0.73 17.52 4.81
C GLY A 25 -0.64 16.32 3.85
N LYS A 26 0.50 15.63 3.74
CA LYS A 26 0.64 14.42 2.89
C LYS A 26 -0.45 13.39 3.16
N THR A 27 -0.58 12.96 4.41
CA THR A 27 -1.59 11.99 4.85
C THR A 27 -3.00 12.49 4.59
N ASN A 28 -3.28 13.76 4.89
CA ASN A 28 -4.60 14.36 4.67
C ASN A 28 -4.97 14.39 3.18
N ILE A 29 -4.04 14.78 2.30
CA ILE A 29 -4.25 14.77 0.85
C ILE A 29 -4.47 13.35 0.36
N THR A 30 -3.66 12.38 0.80
CA THR A 30 -3.83 10.97 0.42
C THR A 30 -5.18 10.42 0.86
N PHE A 31 -5.59 10.67 2.10
CA PHE A 31 -6.89 10.27 2.65
C PHE A 31 -8.04 10.84 1.79
N ASN A 32 -8.08 12.16 1.61
CA ASN A 32 -9.17 12.81 0.88
C ASN A 32 -9.17 12.46 -0.61
N LEU A 33 -7.99 12.33 -1.24
CA LEU A 33 -7.89 11.91 -2.63
C LEU A 33 -8.44 10.49 -2.81
N SER A 34 -8.16 9.58 -1.87
CA SER A 34 -8.68 8.21 -1.93
C SER A 34 -10.21 8.17 -1.85
N GLY A 35 -10.81 8.94 -0.93
CA GLY A 35 -12.27 9.09 -0.82
C GLY A 35 -12.88 9.65 -2.10
N ALA A 36 -12.35 10.76 -2.62
CA ALA A 36 -12.85 11.39 -3.84
C ALA A 36 -12.74 10.49 -5.08
N LEU A 37 -11.73 9.61 -5.15
CA LEU A 37 -11.60 8.63 -6.22
C LEU A 37 -12.54 7.44 -6.02
N ALA A 38 -12.73 6.98 -4.77
CA ALA A 38 -13.65 5.91 -4.43
C ALA A 38 -15.11 6.28 -4.75
N GLU A 39 -15.53 7.52 -4.48
CA GLU A 39 -16.83 8.07 -4.89
C GLU A 39 -17.05 8.03 -6.40
N LYS A 40 -15.95 8.07 -7.18
CA LYS A 40 -15.97 7.90 -8.64
C LYS A 40 -15.85 6.44 -9.07
N ASN A 41 -16.22 5.50 -8.19
CA ASN A 41 -16.16 4.05 -8.38
C ASN A 41 -14.77 3.55 -8.80
N LYS A 42 -13.69 4.19 -8.31
CA LYS A 42 -12.33 3.69 -8.49
C LYS A 42 -11.97 2.78 -7.33
N ARG A 43 -11.38 1.63 -7.64
CA ARG A 43 -10.72 0.78 -6.65
C ARG A 43 -9.37 1.38 -6.31
N ILE A 44 -9.11 1.53 -5.01
CA ILE A 44 -7.93 2.17 -4.46
C ILE A 44 -7.25 1.19 -3.52
N LEU A 45 -5.94 1.04 -3.70
CA LEU A 45 -5.06 0.44 -2.70
C LEU A 45 -4.16 1.54 -2.16
N LEU A 46 -4.34 1.86 -0.88
CA LEU A 46 -3.46 2.75 -0.14
C LEU A 46 -2.25 1.97 0.36
N ILE A 47 -1.10 2.62 0.41
CA ILE A 47 0.13 2.07 0.97
C ILE A 47 0.69 3.13 1.90
N ASP A 48 0.69 2.84 3.20
CA ASP A 48 1.29 3.72 4.19
C ASP A 48 2.77 3.41 4.29
N LEU A 49 3.62 4.43 4.13
CA LEU A 49 5.08 4.34 4.23
C LEU A 49 5.61 5.29 5.30
N ASP A 50 4.79 5.62 6.29
CA ASP A 50 5.18 6.41 7.45
C ASP A 50 5.15 5.51 8.70
N GLN A 51 6.25 5.45 9.45
CA GLN A 51 6.35 4.68 10.69
C GLN A 51 5.35 5.13 11.76
N GLN A 52 4.81 6.35 11.65
CA GLN A 52 3.76 6.84 12.54
C GLN A 52 2.39 6.20 12.26
N GLY A 53 2.20 5.59 11.09
CA GLY A 53 0.97 4.86 10.75
C GLY A 53 -0.29 5.74 10.69
N ASN A 54 -0.16 7.05 10.51
CA ASN A 54 -1.29 7.99 10.57
C ASN A 54 -2.33 7.75 9.46
N LEU A 55 -1.89 7.31 8.27
CA LEU A 55 -2.83 6.92 7.23
C LEU A 55 -3.52 5.63 7.65
N SER A 56 -2.75 4.64 8.09
CA SER A 56 -3.24 3.33 8.54
C SER A 56 -4.31 3.44 9.62
N SER A 57 -4.08 4.26 10.66
CA SER A 57 -5.02 4.49 11.76
C SER A 57 -6.29 5.25 11.34
N SER A 58 -6.27 5.94 10.20
CA SER A 58 -7.47 6.58 9.64
C SER A 58 -8.39 5.59 8.91
N PHE A 59 -7.89 4.40 8.58
CA PHE A 59 -8.62 3.36 7.83
C PHE A 59 -8.84 2.07 8.62
N LEU A 60 -8.09 1.83 9.69
CA LEU A 60 -8.13 0.60 10.48
C LEU A 60 -8.30 0.93 11.97
N GLU A 61 -9.07 0.11 12.68
CA GLU A 61 -9.34 0.32 14.11
C GLU A 61 -8.13 0.05 15.01
N ASN A 62 -7.28 -0.93 14.65
CA ASN A 62 -6.12 -1.30 15.46
C ASN A 62 -4.92 -1.73 14.62
N ILE A 63 -3.96 -0.81 14.47
CA ILE A 63 -2.74 -1.03 13.69
C ILE A 63 -1.64 -1.82 14.44
N TYR A 64 -1.79 -2.03 15.75
CA TYR A 64 -0.78 -2.70 16.58
C TYR A 64 -0.95 -4.23 16.65
N HIS A 65 -2.12 -4.73 16.24
CA HIS A 65 -2.43 -6.17 16.21
C HIS A 65 -2.52 -6.72 14.78
N LEU A 66 -1.90 -6.03 13.82
CA LEU A 66 -1.85 -6.48 12.44
C LEU A 66 -0.88 -7.65 12.30
N LYS A 67 -1.31 -8.69 11.58
CA LYS A 67 -0.47 -9.85 11.30
C LYS A 67 0.71 -9.50 10.39
N PHE A 68 0.48 -8.64 9.41
CA PHE A 68 1.47 -8.16 8.45
C PHE A 68 1.26 -6.68 8.19
N THR A 69 2.37 -5.99 7.96
CA THR A 69 2.49 -4.58 7.60
C THR A 69 3.43 -4.43 6.41
N VAL A 70 3.57 -3.22 5.89
CA VAL A 70 4.54 -2.93 4.83
C VAL A 70 5.97 -3.27 5.24
N THR A 71 6.29 -3.24 6.54
CA THR A 71 7.59 -3.67 7.07
C THR A 71 7.85 -5.13 6.74
N ASP A 72 6.89 -6.03 7.01
CA ASP A 72 7.03 -7.45 6.71
C ASP A 72 7.22 -7.70 5.23
N LEU A 73 6.54 -6.90 4.39
CA LEU A 73 6.73 -6.95 2.94
C LEU A 73 8.18 -6.63 2.55
N PHE A 74 8.85 -5.68 3.21
CA PHE A 74 10.26 -5.37 2.97
C PHE A 74 11.24 -6.42 3.50
N LEU A 75 10.87 -7.15 4.54
CA LEU A 75 11.77 -8.10 5.23
C LEU A 75 11.65 -9.54 4.72
N ASP A 76 10.51 -9.90 4.14
CA ASP A 76 10.25 -11.24 3.62
C ASP A 76 9.97 -11.19 2.11
N ASN A 77 10.99 -11.54 1.32
CA ASN A 77 10.89 -11.61 -0.14
C ASN A 77 9.86 -12.62 -0.63
N ASP A 78 9.53 -13.65 0.15
CA ASP A 78 8.57 -14.68 -0.22
C ASP A 78 7.14 -14.33 0.23
N LEU A 79 6.97 -13.25 0.99
CA LEU A 79 5.65 -12.77 1.40
C LEU A 79 4.89 -12.21 0.19
N ASP A 80 3.79 -12.87 -0.12
CA ASP A 80 2.81 -12.40 -1.09
C ASP A 80 2.16 -11.10 -0.60
N ILE A 81 2.31 -10.04 -1.40
CA ILE A 81 1.76 -8.71 -1.13
C ILE A 81 0.26 -8.72 -0.81
N VAL A 82 -0.52 -9.65 -1.38
CA VAL A 82 -1.96 -9.76 -1.11
C VAL A 82 -2.24 -10.10 0.35
N ARG A 83 -1.35 -10.83 1.03
CA ARG A 83 -1.50 -11.17 2.46
C ARG A 83 -1.35 -9.96 3.38
N VAL A 84 -0.72 -8.90 2.90
CA VAL A 84 -0.47 -7.68 3.66
C VAL A 84 -1.65 -6.71 3.56
N ILE A 85 -2.47 -6.84 2.51
CA ILE A 85 -3.61 -5.96 2.27
C ILE A 85 -4.69 -6.19 3.33
N GLN A 86 -5.10 -5.10 3.97
CA GLN A 86 -6.21 -5.02 4.90
C GLN A 86 -7.43 -4.39 4.23
N LYS A 87 -8.60 -4.99 4.48
CA LYS A 87 -9.89 -4.39 4.11
C LYS A 87 -10.19 -3.24 5.06
N SER A 88 -10.46 -2.06 4.49
CA SER A 88 -10.97 -0.94 5.27
C SER A 88 -12.51 -1.02 5.36
N PRO A 89 -13.15 -0.31 6.30
CA PRO A 89 -14.61 -0.20 6.33
C PRO A 89 -15.17 0.64 5.17
N PHE A 90 -14.31 1.31 4.39
CA PHE A 90 -14.72 2.15 3.27
C PHE A 90 -14.79 1.35 1.98
N GLN A 91 -15.91 1.49 1.26
CA GLN A 91 -16.09 0.83 -0.02
C GLN A 91 -15.01 1.24 -1.03
N ASN A 92 -14.52 0.27 -1.79
CA ASN A 92 -13.49 0.45 -2.83
C ASN A 92 -12.11 0.91 -2.34
N ILE A 93 -11.88 0.97 -1.02
CA ILE A 93 -10.59 1.37 -0.45
C ILE A 93 -10.05 0.24 0.42
N ASP A 94 -8.88 -0.24 0.04
CA ASP A 94 -8.09 -1.19 0.81
C ASP A 94 -6.74 -0.57 1.14
N ILE A 95 -6.02 -1.12 2.11
CA ILE A 95 -4.77 -0.53 2.61
C ILE A 95 -3.70 -1.57 2.92
N ILE A 96 -2.47 -1.29 2.50
CA ILE A 96 -1.25 -1.91 3.05
C ILE A 96 -0.78 -0.98 4.19
N PRO A 97 -0.93 -1.42 5.44
CA PRO A 97 -0.69 -0.56 6.60
C PRO A 97 0.78 -0.50 6.99
N SER A 98 1.12 0.49 7.80
CA SER A 98 2.42 0.69 8.44
C SER A 98 2.26 0.86 9.95
N ASN A 99 3.34 0.60 10.67
CA ASN A 99 3.47 0.79 12.11
C ASN A 99 4.92 1.22 12.44
N ILE A 100 5.23 1.31 13.73
CA ILE A 100 6.54 1.74 14.22
C ILE A 100 7.71 0.83 13.78
N ASP A 101 7.44 -0.42 13.40
CA ASP A 101 8.49 -1.34 12.94
C ASP A 101 9.12 -0.92 11.62
N LEU A 102 8.44 -0.07 10.83
CA LEU A 102 8.99 0.49 9.59
C LEU A 102 10.29 1.28 9.83
N SER A 103 10.47 1.82 11.04
CA SER A 103 11.72 2.48 11.47
C SER A 103 12.97 1.60 11.35
N LYS A 104 12.80 0.27 11.33
CA LYS A 104 13.89 -0.71 11.28
C LYS A 104 14.35 -0.99 9.85
N ILE A 105 13.57 -0.59 8.83
CA ILE A 105 13.83 -0.92 7.43
C ILE A 105 15.09 -0.26 6.89
N ASP A 106 15.34 1.01 7.22
CA ASP A 106 16.51 1.74 6.69
C ASP A 106 17.83 1.04 7.01
N LEU A 107 17.97 0.50 8.23
CA LEU A 107 19.16 -0.23 8.64
C LEU A 107 19.27 -1.59 7.94
N GLN A 108 18.15 -2.29 7.77
CA GLN A 108 18.13 -3.62 7.15
C GLN A 108 18.38 -3.56 5.64
N LEU A 109 17.93 -2.49 4.98
CA LEU A 109 18.16 -2.26 3.56
C LEU A 109 19.51 -1.59 3.24
N ALA A 110 20.29 -1.17 4.25
CA ALA A 110 21.52 -0.38 4.08
C ALA A 110 22.64 -1.07 3.27
N GLY A 111 22.50 -2.35 2.93
CA GLY A 111 23.45 -3.10 2.10
C GLY A 111 22.80 -3.84 0.94
N GLU A 112 21.49 -3.75 0.76
CA GLU A 112 20.77 -4.48 -0.27
C GLU A 112 20.88 -3.74 -1.61
N PRO A 113 21.52 -4.34 -2.64
CA PRO A 113 21.50 -3.79 -3.98
C PRO A 113 20.04 -3.61 -4.43
N ASP A 114 19.74 -2.47 -5.04
CA ASP A 114 18.41 -2.18 -5.60
C ASP A 114 17.25 -2.07 -4.59
N ALA A 115 17.53 -1.87 -3.30
CA ALA A 115 16.53 -1.61 -2.27
C ALA A 115 15.50 -0.52 -2.65
N GLN A 116 15.93 0.52 -3.39
CA GLN A 116 15.04 1.59 -3.90
C GLN A 116 13.96 1.09 -4.88
N TYR A 117 14.14 -0.07 -5.50
CA TYR A 117 13.21 -0.67 -6.44
C TYR A 117 12.29 -1.71 -5.81
N PHE A 118 12.56 -2.13 -4.57
CA PHE A 118 11.85 -3.18 -3.86
C PHE A 118 10.32 -3.07 -3.97
N LEU A 119 9.76 -1.94 -3.53
CA LEU A 119 8.31 -1.75 -3.55
C LEU A 119 7.78 -1.75 -4.99
N ALA A 120 8.51 -1.18 -5.95
CA ALA A 120 8.09 -1.18 -7.34
C ALA A 120 8.03 -2.59 -7.93
N ASP A 121 8.91 -3.50 -7.49
CA ASP A 121 8.92 -4.89 -7.89
C ASP A 121 7.77 -5.68 -7.25
N LYS A 122 7.55 -5.53 -5.94
CA LYS A 122 6.39 -6.12 -5.26
C LYS A 122 5.05 -5.66 -5.85
N LEU A 123 4.94 -4.39 -6.27
CA LEU A 123 3.74 -3.88 -6.93
C LEU A 123 3.50 -4.48 -8.33
N LYS A 124 4.49 -5.11 -8.96
CA LYS A 124 4.26 -5.85 -10.22
C LYS A 124 3.48 -7.13 -9.97
N GLU A 125 3.69 -7.78 -8.83
CA GLU A 125 3.01 -9.02 -8.42
C GLU A 125 1.51 -8.81 -8.17
N LEU A 126 1.09 -7.62 -7.71
CA LEU A 126 -0.34 -7.29 -7.51
C LEU A 126 -1.20 -7.49 -8.76
N LYS A 127 -0.64 -7.31 -9.96
CA LYS A 127 -1.41 -7.38 -11.21
C LYS A 127 -2.01 -8.75 -11.47
N GLU A 128 -1.46 -9.80 -10.86
CA GLU A 128 -1.93 -11.17 -11.03
C GLU A 128 -3.00 -11.52 -9.98
N ASN A 129 -2.87 -10.97 -8.76
CA ASN A 129 -3.60 -11.46 -7.60
C ASN A 129 -4.56 -10.43 -6.97
N TYR A 130 -4.58 -9.19 -7.47
CA TYR A 130 -5.43 -8.12 -6.95
C TYR A 130 -6.22 -7.43 -8.07
N PRO A 131 -7.55 -7.65 -8.17
CA PRO A 131 -8.33 -7.19 -9.29
C PRO A 131 -8.45 -5.67 -9.34
#